data_AF-A0A401GVI7-F1
#
_entry.id   AF-A0A401GVI7-F1
#
_cell.length_a   1.000
_cell.length_b   1.000
_cell.length_c   1.000
_cell.angle_alpha   90.00
_cell.angle_beta   90.00
_cell.angle_gamma   90.00
#
_symmetry.space_group_name_H-M   'P 1'
#
loop_
_entity.id
_entity.type
_entity.pdbx_description
1 polymer ?
#
loop_
_entity_poly.entity_id
_entity_poly.type
_entity_poly.pdbx_seq_one_letter_code
_entity_poly.pdbx_strand_id
1 'polypeptide(L)'
;MATLRLLSSRSFALQRLSRLEARRYASPSSSVAASAPWRTALYATLFTVSAGLFAVYYFDSRSALHRYLLTPVLRHALDAETAHKLAVQVLRSGLGPRDTQPDDGVLKTELWGLPVSNPVGVAAGFDKNGEAIDGLFDLGFSWVEVGSVTPKPQPGNAKPRVFRLLEDGALINRYGFPSEGHASVLARLRARIPLFRDESDPSPASFRPDALLAVNLGKNKASAPESIEDFVSGVHAFGPYADVLVVNVSSPNTPGLRGLQTRALLEELLAGVSQARDELVASEKVVRKPKLVLKIAPDLDEAEIIDIAAAVSNGDVDGVIVSNTTVQRPASLTDPNRTEAGGLSGPPLKAYTLATLRTLRAHLPAAVPIIGCGGVASGADALEYARAGAAAVQLYTSFGYDGVGACRRIKDELAEALREAGTSWAEVVRAAVDAKSLRERAPPAEEGLAELIAEAEQLKKLLDGLGERVDRGEGATAPASGAAVAAVAV
;
A
#
# COMPACT_ATOMS: atom_id res chain seq x y z
N MET A 1 -31.82 -53.15 47.06
CA MET A 1 -33.15 -53.65 46.64
C MET A 1 -33.22 -53.54 45.13
N ALA A 2 -32.74 -54.52 44.35
CA ALA A 2 -33.34 -55.82 44.05
C ALA A 2 -34.67 -55.71 43.30
N THR A 3 -34.63 -55.91 41.98
CA THR A 3 -35.67 -56.68 41.28
C THR A 3 -35.06 -57.37 40.05
N LEU A 4 -35.12 -58.70 40.11
CA LEU A 4 -34.72 -59.70 39.14
C LEU A 4 -35.91 -60.05 38.21
N ARG A 5 -35.57 -60.72 37.09
CA ARG A 5 -36.34 -61.70 36.26
C ARG A 5 -36.44 -61.24 34.79
N LEU A 6 -36.23 -62.07 33.76
CA LEU A 6 -36.13 -63.53 33.65
C LEU A 6 -35.40 -63.88 32.32
N LEU A 7 -34.48 -64.85 32.38
CA LEU A 7 -33.92 -65.54 31.22
C LEU A 7 -34.92 -66.58 30.71
N SER A 8 -35.01 -66.76 29.39
CA SER A 8 -35.54 -67.99 28.79
C SER A 8 -34.50 -68.58 27.85
N SER A 9 -34.13 -69.82 28.14
CA SER A 9 -33.28 -70.70 27.37
C SER A 9 -34.06 -71.31 26.21
N ARG A 10 -33.40 -71.57 25.06
CA ARG A 10 -33.72 -72.73 24.23
C ARG A 10 -32.61 -73.05 23.23
N SER A 11 -32.22 -74.31 23.30
CA SER A 11 -31.21 -75.07 22.58
C SER A 11 -31.42 -75.09 21.08
N PHE A 12 -30.34 -74.91 20.30
CA PHE A 12 -30.35 -75.18 18.87
C PHE A 12 -30.06 -76.66 18.60
N ALA A 13 -31.02 -77.36 18.00
CA ALA A 13 -30.89 -78.72 17.52
C ALA A 13 -30.29 -78.73 16.10
N LEU A 14 -29.28 -79.57 15.89
CA LEU A 14 -28.76 -79.97 14.60
C LEU A 14 -29.79 -80.83 13.87
N GLN A 15 -30.30 -80.37 12.72
CA GLN A 15 -30.97 -81.24 11.75
C GLN A 15 -30.41 -81.07 10.33
N ARG A 16 -29.91 -82.22 9.87
CA ARG A 16 -29.46 -82.69 8.56
C ARG A 16 -29.89 -81.92 7.30
N LEU A 17 -28.85 -81.55 6.55
CA LEU A 17 -28.66 -81.67 5.10
C LEU A 17 -29.81 -82.26 4.27
N SER A 18 -30.40 -81.44 3.40
CA SER A 18 -30.98 -81.86 2.14
C SER A 18 -30.28 -81.15 0.99
N ARG A 19 -29.88 -81.95 -0.01
CA ARG A 19 -29.16 -81.54 -1.22
C ARG A 19 -30.05 -80.59 -2.04
N LEU A 20 -29.59 -79.36 -2.23
CA LEU A 20 -30.03 -78.51 -3.33
C LEU A 20 -28.84 -78.33 -4.26
N GLU A 21 -28.98 -78.85 -5.47
CA GLU A 21 -28.03 -78.75 -6.56
C GLU A 21 -27.78 -77.28 -6.88
N ALA A 22 -26.64 -76.77 -6.41
CA ALA A 22 -26.14 -75.48 -6.83
C ALA A 22 -25.77 -75.57 -8.32
N ARG A 23 -26.65 -75.06 -9.18
CA ARG A 23 -26.31 -74.69 -10.55
C ARG A 23 -25.04 -73.84 -10.50
N ARG A 24 -23.92 -74.42 -10.93
CA ARG A 24 -22.68 -73.69 -11.18
C ARG A 24 -22.95 -72.73 -12.34
N TYR A 25 -23.29 -71.49 -12.03
CA TYR A 25 -23.03 -70.40 -12.96
C TYR A 25 -21.51 -70.28 -13.03
N ALA A 26 -20.94 -70.73 -14.15
CA ALA A 26 -19.57 -70.40 -14.48
C ALA A 26 -19.47 -68.88 -14.60
N SER A 27 -18.96 -68.22 -13.57
CA SER A 27 -18.45 -66.87 -13.72
C SER A 27 -17.37 -66.93 -14.81
N PRO A 28 -17.46 -66.14 -15.90
CA PRO A 28 -16.29 -65.98 -16.73
C PRO A 28 -15.24 -65.37 -15.81
N SER A 29 -14.12 -66.07 -15.61
CA SER A 29 -12.93 -65.43 -15.08
C SER A 29 -12.63 -64.29 -16.06
N SER A 30 -13.00 -63.07 -15.71
CA SER A 30 -12.42 -61.91 -16.36
C SER A 30 -10.93 -62.03 -16.07
N SER A 31 -10.18 -62.45 -17.08
CA SER A 31 -8.74 -62.25 -17.08
C SER A 31 -8.56 -60.76 -16.83
N VAL A 32 -8.11 -60.38 -15.63
CA VAL A 32 -7.61 -59.03 -15.40
C VAL A 32 -6.47 -58.92 -16.40
N ALA A 33 -6.72 -58.25 -17.52
CA ALA A 33 -5.71 -58.04 -18.54
C ALA A 33 -4.51 -57.44 -17.81
N ALA A 34 -3.40 -58.18 -17.76
CA ALA A 34 -2.19 -57.71 -17.13
C ALA A 34 -1.89 -56.35 -17.77
N SER A 35 -1.97 -55.26 -16.99
CA SER A 35 -1.68 -53.93 -17.50
C SER A 35 -0.29 -54.01 -18.10
N ALA A 36 -0.18 -53.86 -19.42
CA ALA A 36 1.09 -54.04 -20.09
C ALA A 36 2.09 -53.06 -19.44
N PRO A 37 3.16 -53.53 -18.78
CA PRO A 37 3.98 -52.70 -17.89
C PRO A 37 4.59 -51.50 -18.62
N TRP A 38 4.78 -51.61 -19.94
CA TRP A 38 5.20 -50.51 -20.79
C TRP A 38 4.15 -49.39 -20.94
N ARG A 39 2.85 -49.69 -20.94
CA ARG A 39 1.77 -48.69 -20.97
C ARG A 39 1.70 -47.93 -19.66
N THR A 40 1.79 -48.64 -18.55
CA THR A 40 1.85 -48.02 -17.22
C THR A 40 3.08 -47.13 -17.09
N ALA A 41 4.25 -47.60 -17.55
CA ALA A 41 5.46 -46.79 -17.60
C ALA A 41 5.29 -45.55 -18.49
N LEU A 42 4.71 -45.70 -19.70
CA LEU A 42 4.45 -44.59 -20.61
C LEU A 42 3.51 -43.55 -20.00
N TYR A 43 2.39 -43.97 -19.39
CA TYR A 43 1.45 -43.05 -18.74
C TYR A 43 2.06 -42.36 -17.52
N ALA A 44 2.83 -43.10 -16.72
CA ALA A 44 3.55 -42.52 -15.59
C ALA A 44 4.56 -41.47 -16.05
N THR A 45 5.37 -41.77 -17.07
CA THR A 45 6.33 -40.82 -17.64
C THR A 45 5.63 -39.60 -18.21
N LEU A 46 4.57 -39.78 -19.00
CA LEU A 46 3.80 -38.67 -19.56
C LEU A 46 3.22 -37.78 -18.45
N PHE A 47 2.60 -38.39 -17.44
CA PHE A 47 2.06 -37.65 -16.30
C PHE A 47 3.15 -36.87 -15.56
N THR A 48 4.29 -37.48 -15.25
CA THR A 48 5.40 -36.81 -14.56
C THR A 48 5.96 -35.64 -15.38
N VAL A 49 6.18 -35.82 -16.68
CA VAL A 49 6.68 -34.75 -17.56
C VAL A 49 5.64 -33.62 -17.67
N SER A 50 4.37 -33.94 -17.91
CA SER A 50 3.30 -32.94 -17.99
C SER A 50 3.10 -32.18 -16.68
N ALA A 51 3.13 -32.87 -15.54
CA ALA A 51 3.02 -32.25 -14.22
C ALA A 51 4.22 -31.34 -13.93
N GLY A 52 5.44 -31.75 -14.29
CA GLY A 52 6.64 -30.94 -14.15
C GLY A 52 6.60 -29.68 -15.02
N LEU A 53 6.22 -29.81 -16.31
CA LEU A 53 6.06 -28.67 -17.22
C LEU A 53 4.96 -27.72 -16.74
N PHE A 54 3.83 -28.26 -16.27
CA PHE A 54 2.77 -27.45 -15.69
C PHE A 54 3.25 -26.72 -14.44
N ALA A 55 4.01 -27.36 -13.55
CA ALA A 55 4.55 -26.71 -12.37
C ALA A 55 5.48 -25.55 -12.75
N VAL A 56 6.41 -25.75 -13.68
CA VAL A 56 7.28 -24.66 -14.19
C VAL A 56 6.44 -23.51 -14.76
N TYR A 57 5.42 -23.83 -15.56
CA TYR A 57 4.54 -22.83 -16.15
C TYR A 57 3.63 -22.15 -15.13
N TYR A 58 3.20 -22.82 -14.06
CA TYR A 58 2.40 -22.23 -13.00
C TYR A 58 3.24 -21.34 -12.09
N PHE A 59 4.45 -21.76 -11.72
CA PHE A 59 5.30 -21.00 -10.81
C PHE A 59 5.97 -19.79 -11.46
N ASP A 60 5.97 -19.65 -12.78
CA ASP A 60 6.37 -18.40 -13.43
C ASP A 60 5.22 -17.38 -13.39
N SER A 61 5.43 -16.23 -12.73
CA SER A 61 4.41 -15.17 -12.61
C SER A 61 4.00 -14.57 -13.96
N ARG A 62 4.85 -14.67 -14.99
CA ARG A 62 4.60 -14.16 -16.36
C ARG A 62 3.68 -15.06 -17.17
N SER A 63 3.43 -16.28 -16.67
CA SER A 63 2.58 -17.25 -17.34
C SER A 63 1.21 -16.68 -17.70
N ALA A 64 0.82 -16.86 -18.95
CA ALA A 64 -0.48 -16.43 -19.46
C ALA A 64 -1.65 -17.08 -18.70
N LEU A 65 -1.40 -18.22 -18.04
CA LEU A 65 -2.35 -18.89 -17.16
C LEU A 65 -2.91 -17.94 -16.09
N HIS A 66 -2.06 -17.12 -15.47
CA HIS A 66 -2.48 -16.27 -14.36
C HIS A 66 -3.41 -15.14 -14.81
N ARG A 67 -3.01 -14.42 -15.87
CA ARG A 67 -3.78 -13.27 -16.36
C ARG A 67 -5.04 -13.67 -17.11
N TYR A 68 -4.96 -14.68 -17.97
CA TYR A 68 -6.01 -14.97 -18.94
C TYR A 68 -6.93 -16.13 -18.52
N LEU A 69 -6.54 -16.94 -17.54
CA LEU A 69 -7.38 -18.03 -17.03
C LEU A 69 -7.70 -17.88 -15.54
N LEU A 70 -6.70 -17.95 -14.65
CA LEU A 70 -6.94 -18.02 -13.20
C LEU A 70 -7.61 -16.75 -12.67
N THR A 71 -7.08 -15.56 -12.98
CA THR A 71 -7.69 -14.31 -12.52
C THR A 71 -9.13 -14.14 -13.04
N PRO A 72 -9.45 -14.30 -14.34
CA PRO A 72 -10.82 -14.26 -14.83
C PRO A 72 -11.74 -15.29 -14.18
N VAL A 73 -11.30 -16.54 -14.00
CA VAL A 73 -12.07 -17.59 -13.33
C VAL A 73 -12.35 -17.19 -11.87
N LEU A 74 -11.37 -16.72 -11.13
CA LEU A 74 -11.55 -16.25 -9.75
C LEU A 74 -12.48 -15.04 -9.66
N ARG A 75 -12.43 -14.13 -10.65
CA ARG A 75 -13.33 -12.97 -10.74
C ARG A 75 -14.78 -13.38 -10.97
N HIS A 76 -15.00 -14.41 -11.78
CA HIS A 76 -16.33 -14.90 -12.11
C HIS A 76 -16.92 -15.82 -11.02
N ALA A 77 -16.09 -16.69 -10.43
CA ALA A 77 -16.53 -17.72 -9.50
C ALA A 77 -16.68 -17.24 -8.05
N LEU A 78 -15.96 -16.18 -7.64
CA LEU A 78 -15.90 -15.72 -6.25
C LEU A 78 -16.19 -14.21 -6.15
N ASP A 79 -16.78 -13.81 -5.03
CA ASP A 79 -16.87 -12.39 -4.67
C ASP A 79 -15.46 -11.79 -4.48
N ALA A 80 -15.37 -10.46 -4.58
CA ALA A 80 -14.10 -9.75 -4.56
C ALA A 80 -13.30 -9.95 -3.26
N GLU A 81 -13.96 -10.01 -2.10
CA GLU A 81 -13.24 -10.19 -0.83
C GLU A 81 -12.75 -11.64 -0.67
N THR A 82 -13.54 -12.63 -1.09
CA THR A 82 -13.13 -14.04 -1.03
C THR A 82 -11.99 -14.35 -2.00
N ALA A 83 -12.07 -13.88 -3.25
CA ALA A 83 -10.99 -14.03 -4.23
C ALA A 83 -9.67 -13.41 -3.72
N HIS A 84 -9.75 -12.23 -3.11
CA HIS A 84 -8.60 -11.53 -2.54
C HIS A 84 -7.96 -12.32 -1.40
N LYS A 85 -8.77 -12.85 -0.47
CA LYS A 85 -8.26 -13.68 0.64
C LYS A 85 -7.58 -14.95 0.15
N LEU A 86 -8.15 -15.59 -0.88
CA LEU A 86 -7.52 -16.76 -1.48
C LEU A 86 -6.16 -16.39 -2.10
N ALA A 87 -6.06 -15.26 -2.80
CA ALA A 87 -4.78 -14.81 -3.36
C ALA A 87 -3.72 -14.59 -2.27
N VAL A 88 -4.07 -13.92 -1.16
CA VAL A 88 -3.17 -13.72 -0.01
C VAL A 88 -2.75 -15.06 0.60
N GLN A 89 -3.68 -16.02 0.76
CA GLN A 89 -3.37 -17.35 1.29
C GLN A 89 -2.41 -18.13 0.40
N VAL A 90 -2.60 -18.09 -0.93
CA VAL A 90 -1.71 -18.74 -1.89
C VAL A 90 -0.31 -18.13 -1.81
N LEU A 91 -0.21 -16.80 -1.81
CA LEU A 91 1.08 -16.11 -1.68
C LEU A 91 1.77 -16.39 -0.35
N ARG A 92 1.01 -16.46 0.75
CA ARG A 92 1.52 -16.83 2.09
C ARG A 92 2.04 -18.26 2.16
N SER A 93 1.42 -19.19 1.43
CA SER A 93 1.72 -20.62 1.54
C SER A 93 3.05 -21.06 0.94
N GLY A 94 3.74 -20.18 0.19
CA GLY A 94 4.90 -20.54 -0.63
C GLY A 94 4.55 -21.26 -1.94
N LEU A 95 3.27 -21.53 -2.20
CA LEU A 95 2.76 -22.04 -3.47
C LEU A 95 2.43 -20.91 -4.47
N GLY A 96 2.68 -19.65 -4.11
CA GLY A 96 2.55 -18.53 -5.03
C GLY A 96 3.55 -18.61 -6.19
N PRO A 97 3.19 -18.09 -7.38
CA PRO A 97 4.14 -17.92 -8.46
C PRO A 97 5.22 -16.89 -8.09
N ARG A 98 6.33 -16.90 -8.83
CA ARG A 98 7.48 -16.02 -8.63
C ARG A 98 7.88 -15.36 -9.93
N ASP A 99 8.40 -14.14 -9.82
CA ASP A 99 9.15 -13.50 -10.87
C ASP A 99 10.55 -14.13 -10.96
N THR A 100 10.85 -14.77 -12.09
CA THR A 100 12.09 -15.53 -12.30
C THR A 100 13.17 -14.73 -13.02
N GLN A 101 12.89 -13.49 -13.40
CA GLN A 101 13.79 -12.66 -14.17
C GLN A 101 14.48 -11.61 -13.27
N PRO A 102 15.68 -11.14 -13.63
CA PRO A 102 16.27 -9.97 -13.00
C PRO A 102 15.51 -8.69 -13.38
N ASP A 103 15.65 -7.64 -12.58
CA ASP A 103 15.20 -6.30 -12.97
C ASP A 103 16.19 -5.67 -13.95
N ASP A 104 15.68 -4.86 -14.88
CA ASP A 104 16.51 -4.09 -15.80
C ASP A 104 17.19 -2.92 -15.08
N GLY A 105 18.48 -2.69 -15.36
CA GLY A 105 19.26 -1.62 -14.75
C GLY A 105 18.70 -0.21 -14.96
N VAL A 106 17.94 0.03 -16.05
CA VAL A 106 17.30 1.34 -16.29
C VAL A 106 16.20 1.67 -15.28
N LEU A 107 15.70 0.66 -14.56
CA LEU A 107 14.68 0.82 -13.52
C LEU A 107 15.27 1.11 -12.14
N LYS A 108 16.56 0.83 -11.93
CA LYS A 108 17.20 0.98 -10.62
C LYS A 108 17.15 2.43 -10.18
N THR A 109 16.78 2.64 -8.91
CA THR A 109 16.66 3.98 -8.32
C THR A 109 16.92 3.92 -6.82
N GLU A 110 16.83 5.06 -6.15
CA GLU A 110 16.97 5.17 -4.70
C GLU A 110 15.76 5.89 -4.09
N LEU A 111 15.40 5.50 -2.88
CA LEU A 111 14.46 6.20 -2.02
C LEU A 111 15.15 6.51 -0.69
N TRP A 112 15.31 7.80 -0.37
CA TRP A 112 16.06 8.27 0.81
C TRP A 112 17.50 7.73 0.89
N GLY A 113 18.16 7.61 -0.26
CA GLY A 113 19.51 7.04 -0.39
C GLY A 113 19.55 5.51 -0.20
N LEU A 114 18.40 4.84 -0.13
CA LEU A 114 18.33 3.38 -0.09
C LEU A 114 18.07 2.85 -1.50
N PRO A 115 18.90 1.92 -2.00
CA PRO A 115 18.70 1.36 -3.32
C PRO A 115 17.40 0.56 -3.37
N VAL A 116 16.68 0.71 -4.48
CA VAL A 116 15.55 -0.13 -4.86
C VAL A 116 15.74 -0.63 -6.28
N SER A 117 15.49 -1.91 -6.51
CA SER A 117 15.83 -2.58 -7.78
C SER A 117 14.96 -2.07 -8.95
N ASN A 118 13.75 -1.63 -8.64
CA ASN A 118 12.79 -1.04 -9.57
C ASN A 118 11.87 -0.05 -8.80
N PRO A 119 11.07 0.79 -9.48
CA PRO A 119 10.24 1.80 -8.84
C PRO A 119 8.80 1.34 -8.54
N VAL A 120 8.50 0.04 -8.68
CA VAL A 120 7.13 -0.49 -8.61
C VAL A 120 6.90 -1.21 -7.28
N GLY A 121 5.98 -0.67 -6.48
CA GLY A 121 5.53 -1.25 -5.22
C GLY A 121 4.09 -1.78 -5.24
N VAL A 122 3.72 -2.51 -4.21
CA VAL A 122 2.32 -2.85 -3.91
C VAL A 122 1.79 -1.95 -2.79
N ALA A 123 0.59 -1.38 -3.01
CA ALA A 123 -0.03 -0.43 -2.08
C ALA A 123 -0.63 -1.12 -0.84
N ALA A 124 -0.80 -0.36 0.26
CA ALA A 124 -1.57 -0.81 1.41
C ALA A 124 -2.96 -1.30 1.03
N GLY A 125 -3.46 -2.21 1.85
CA GLY A 125 -4.79 -2.77 1.78
C GLY A 125 -4.84 -4.07 0.98
N PHE A 126 -3.77 -4.43 0.27
CA PHE A 126 -3.63 -5.76 -0.34
C PHE A 126 -3.33 -6.78 0.76
N ASP A 127 -2.17 -6.68 1.40
CA ASP A 127 -1.82 -7.50 2.56
C ASP A 127 -2.03 -6.71 3.87
N LYS A 128 -3.27 -6.68 4.35
CA LYS A 128 -3.65 -5.89 5.54
C LYS A 128 -2.97 -6.36 6.83
N ASN A 129 -2.65 -7.64 6.92
CA ASN A 129 -2.21 -8.28 8.17
C ASN A 129 -0.75 -8.74 8.12
N GLY A 130 -0.01 -8.46 7.05
CA GLY A 130 1.38 -8.90 6.88
C GLY A 130 1.51 -10.42 6.73
N GLU A 131 0.56 -11.04 6.03
CA GLU A 131 0.47 -12.48 5.80
C GLU A 131 1.30 -12.99 4.63
N ALA A 132 1.49 -12.17 3.60
CA ALA A 132 2.03 -12.57 2.31
C ALA A 132 3.22 -11.71 1.86
N ILE A 133 3.91 -11.05 2.80
CA ILE A 133 5.02 -10.13 2.53
C ILE A 133 6.06 -10.74 1.58
N ASP A 134 6.59 -11.92 1.91
CA ASP A 134 7.63 -12.57 1.11
C ASP A 134 7.09 -13.07 -0.23
N GLY A 135 5.84 -13.53 -0.27
CA GLY A 135 5.17 -13.89 -1.52
C GLY A 135 4.96 -12.68 -2.45
N LEU A 136 4.76 -11.48 -1.90
CA LEU A 136 4.66 -10.25 -2.67
C LEU A 136 6.03 -9.81 -3.20
N PHE A 137 7.09 -9.88 -2.39
CA PHE A 137 8.46 -9.64 -2.89
C PHE A 137 8.84 -10.65 -3.98
N ASP A 138 8.46 -11.93 -3.83
CA ASP A 138 8.69 -12.97 -4.83
C ASP A 138 7.98 -12.68 -6.18
N LEU A 139 6.97 -11.80 -6.23
CA LEU A 139 6.35 -11.34 -7.49
C LEU A 139 7.12 -10.20 -8.19
N GLY A 140 8.24 -9.75 -7.62
CA GLY A 140 9.14 -8.76 -8.21
C GLY A 140 8.86 -7.31 -7.81
N PHE A 141 8.00 -7.07 -6.80
CA PHE A 141 7.86 -5.75 -6.18
C PHE A 141 9.12 -5.40 -5.38
N SER A 142 9.63 -4.17 -5.52
CA SER A 142 10.74 -3.67 -4.70
C SER A 142 10.26 -2.94 -3.43
N TRP A 143 8.96 -2.67 -3.35
CA TRP A 143 8.30 -2.05 -2.21
C TRP A 143 7.03 -2.81 -1.86
N VAL A 144 6.90 -3.26 -0.61
CA VAL A 144 5.68 -3.90 -0.10
C VAL A 144 5.12 -3.09 1.05
N GLU A 145 3.89 -2.55 0.88
CA GLU A 145 3.17 -1.84 1.93
C GLU A 145 2.06 -2.72 2.54
N VAL A 146 2.25 -3.16 3.78
CA VAL A 146 1.21 -3.88 4.54
C VAL A 146 0.28 -2.91 5.28
N GLY A 147 -0.86 -3.41 5.76
CA GLY A 147 -1.83 -2.60 6.52
C GLY A 147 -2.94 -2.00 5.65
N SER A 148 -3.65 -0.95 6.07
CA SER A 148 -3.49 -0.22 7.33
C SER A 148 -3.79 -1.08 8.55
N VAL A 149 -2.85 -1.13 9.49
CA VAL A 149 -2.99 -1.85 10.75
C VAL A 149 -3.45 -0.88 11.83
N THR A 150 -4.41 -1.30 12.64
CA THR A 150 -4.92 -0.55 13.79
C THR A 150 -4.40 -1.13 15.10
N PRO A 151 -4.31 -0.35 16.20
CA PRO A 151 -3.82 -0.86 17.48
C PRO A 151 -4.57 -2.09 17.98
N LYS A 152 -5.89 -1.97 18.08
CA LYS A 152 -6.80 -3.05 18.47
C LYS A 152 -7.36 -3.75 17.23
N PRO A 153 -7.65 -5.06 17.32
CA PRO A 153 -8.35 -5.77 16.24
C PRO A 153 -9.72 -5.15 15.97
N GLN A 154 -10.13 -5.09 14.71
CA GLN A 154 -11.48 -4.70 14.33
C GLN A 154 -11.93 -5.38 13.02
N PRO A 155 -13.22 -5.74 12.88
CA PRO A 155 -13.70 -6.51 11.72
C PRO A 155 -13.85 -5.66 10.45
N GLY A 156 -13.78 -4.33 10.55
CA GLY A 156 -14.16 -3.37 9.52
C GLY A 156 -15.67 -3.20 9.36
N ASN A 157 -16.12 -2.56 8.27
CA ASN A 157 -17.54 -2.37 7.97
C ASN A 157 -18.21 -3.67 7.49
N ALA A 158 -19.55 -3.70 7.52
CA ALA A 158 -20.36 -4.84 7.10
C ALA A 158 -20.15 -5.21 5.63
N LYS A 159 -20.25 -6.52 5.32
CA LYS A 159 -20.16 -7.05 3.95
C LYS A 159 -21.53 -7.04 3.24
N PRO A 160 -21.58 -6.98 1.89
CA PRO A 160 -20.45 -6.79 0.96
C PRO A 160 -19.91 -5.34 1.03
N ARG A 161 -18.60 -5.21 0.86
CA ARG A 161 -17.86 -3.94 1.06
C ARG A 161 -16.77 -3.68 0.05
N VAL A 162 -16.70 -4.51 -0.99
CA VAL A 162 -15.80 -4.33 -2.13
C VAL A 162 -16.54 -4.80 -3.37
N PHE A 163 -16.51 -3.98 -4.41
CA PHE A 163 -17.30 -4.12 -5.62
C PHE A 163 -16.36 -3.95 -6.80
N ARG A 164 -16.42 -4.89 -7.75
CA ARG A 164 -15.67 -4.80 -9.00
C ARG A 164 -16.50 -4.02 -10.01
N LEU A 165 -15.88 -3.02 -10.62
CA LEU A 165 -16.44 -2.31 -11.76
C LEU A 165 -15.72 -2.84 -12.99
N LEU A 166 -16.24 -3.93 -13.56
CA LEU A 166 -15.52 -4.74 -14.55
C LEU A 166 -15.32 -3.97 -15.85
N GLU A 167 -16.35 -3.25 -16.30
CA GLU A 167 -16.32 -2.44 -17.52
C GLU A 167 -15.34 -1.27 -17.41
N ASP A 168 -15.13 -0.75 -16.19
CA ASP A 168 -14.27 0.40 -15.93
C ASP A 168 -12.86 0.00 -15.46
N GLY A 169 -12.56 -1.30 -15.31
CA GLY A 169 -11.31 -1.80 -14.74
C GLY A 169 -11.05 -1.29 -13.31
N ALA A 170 -12.11 -1.02 -12.55
CA ALA A 170 -12.07 -0.26 -11.30
C ALA A 170 -12.59 -1.06 -10.10
N LEU A 171 -12.42 -0.50 -8.90
CA LEU A 171 -12.97 -1.05 -7.66
C LEU A 171 -13.60 0.07 -6.84
N ILE A 172 -14.74 -0.23 -6.19
CA ILE A 172 -15.25 0.58 -5.08
C ILE A 172 -15.15 -0.24 -3.81
N ASN A 173 -14.64 0.35 -2.73
CA ASN A 173 -14.60 -0.33 -1.44
C ASN A 173 -14.96 0.57 -0.26
N ARG A 174 -15.57 -0.05 0.76
CA ARG A 174 -15.93 0.55 2.04
C ARG A 174 -15.43 -0.26 3.21
N TYR A 175 -14.16 -0.70 3.19
CA TYR A 175 -13.62 -1.64 4.17
C TYR A 175 -13.67 -1.17 5.63
N GLY A 176 -13.29 0.08 5.92
CA GLY A 176 -13.22 0.61 7.29
C GLY A 176 -12.13 -0.03 8.15
N PHE A 177 -10.91 -0.18 7.60
CA PHE A 177 -9.73 -0.77 8.27
C PHE A 177 -10.00 -2.09 9.02
N PRO A 178 -10.43 -3.19 8.34
CA PRO A 178 -10.38 -4.51 8.96
C PRO A 178 -8.92 -4.86 9.27
N SER A 179 -8.64 -5.23 10.52
CA SER A 179 -7.29 -5.39 11.05
C SER A 179 -7.32 -6.42 12.19
N GLU A 180 -6.29 -7.27 12.26
CA GLU A 180 -6.09 -8.20 13.38
C GLU A 180 -5.37 -7.57 14.59
N GLY A 181 -5.08 -6.27 14.54
CA GLY A 181 -4.41 -5.54 15.63
C GLY A 181 -2.89 -5.57 15.54
N HIS A 182 -2.23 -4.65 16.26
CA HIS A 182 -0.77 -4.55 16.26
C HIS A 182 -0.10 -5.85 16.70
N ALA A 183 -0.61 -6.50 17.75
CA ALA A 183 0.00 -7.71 18.31
C ALA A 183 0.14 -8.84 17.27
N SER A 184 -0.91 -9.10 16.48
CA SER A 184 -0.91 -10.17 15.47
C SER A 184 0.03 -9.86 14.30
N VAL A 185 0.01 -8.63 13.79
CA VAL A 185 0.90 -8.23 12.69
C VAL A 185 2.36 -8.20 13.15
N LEU A 186 2.61 -7.69 14.36
CA LEU A 186 3.95 -7.67 14.96
C LEU A 186 4.52 -9.08 15.15
N ALA A 187 3.69 -10.04 15.57
CA ALA A 187 4.11 -11.43 15.67
C ALA A 187 4.55 -12.01 14.30
N ARG A 188 3.85 -11.67 13.22
CA ARG A 188 4.22 -12.09 11.85
C ARG A 188 5.51 -11.41 11.38
N LEU A 189 5.67 -10.12 11.62
CA LEU A 189 6.91 -9.40 11.27
C LEU A 189 8.12 -9.98 12.01
N ARG A 190 7.96 -10.29 13.30
CA ARG A 190 9.02 -10.93 14.10
C ARG A 190 9.37 -12.33 13.61
N ALA A 191 8.38 -13.09 13.15
CA ALA A 191 8.62 -14.43 12.60
C ALA A 191 9.43 -14.43 11.29
N ARG A 192 9.55 -13.27 10.61
CA ARG A 192 10.39 -13.11 9.42
C ARG A 192 11.86 -12.84 9.74
N ILE A 193 12.19 -12.48 10.98
CA ILE A 193 13.57 -12.14 11.37
C ILE A 193 14.43 -13.41 11.24
N PRO A 194 15.50 -13.39 10.43
CA PRO A 194 16.41 -14.52 10.30
C PRO A 194 17.01 -14.94 11.65
N LEU A 195 17.17 -16.25 11.88
CA LEU A 195 17.77 -16.78 13.12
C LEU A 195 19.24 -16.38 13.28
N PHE A 196 19.95 -16.23 12.16
CA PHE A 196 21.34 -15.79 12.10
C PHE A 196 21.41 -14.57 11.21
N ARG A 197 21.48 -13.39 11.82
CA ARG A 197 21.70 -12.11 11.14
C ARG A 197 23.10 -11.64 11.51
N ASP A 198 23.87 -11.20 10.52
CA ASP A 198 25.13 -10.52 10.78
C ASP A 198 24.81 -9.20 11.51
N GLU A 199 25.39 -9.02 12.70
CA GLU A 199 25.16 -7.85 13.57
C GLU A 199 25.62 -6.55 12.91
N SER A 200 26.51 -6.63 11.93
CA SER A 200 26.98 -5.49 11.14
C SER A 200 26.15 -5.20 9.90
N ASP A 201 25.14 -6.03 9.59
CA ASP A 201 24.35 -5.92 8.36
C ASP A 201 23.24 -4.85 8.48
N PRO A 202 23.38 -3.70 7.80
CA PRO A 202 22.40 -2.62 7.82
C PRO A 202 21.18 -2.92 6.94
N SER A 203 20.96 -4.19 6.57
CA SER A 203 19.89 -4.64 5.69
C SER A 203 18.52 -4.08 6.09
N PRO A 204 17.73 -3.61 5.11
CA PRO A 204 16.36 -3.17 5.32
C PRO A 204 15.47 -4.25 6.01
N ALA A 205 14.40 -3.81 6.65
CA ALA A 205 13.37 -4.67 7.25
C ALA A 205 12.61 -5.54 6.21
N SER A 206 12.79 -5.27 4.92
CA SER A 206 12.39 -6.16 3.84
C SER A 206 13.06 -7.53 3.90
N PHE A 207 14.28 -7.63 4.44
CA PHE A 207 15.17 -8.81 4.37
C PHE A 207 15.43 -9.26 2.92
N ARG A 208 15.35 -8.34 1.98
CA ARG A 208 15.62 -8.55 0.55
C ARG A 208 16.56 -7.46 0.06
N PRO A 209 17.53 -7.78 -0.81
CA PRO A 209 18.40 -6.77 -1.39
C PRO A 209 17.58 -5.81 -2.24
N ASP A 210 17.95 -4.52 -2.20
CA ASP A 210 17.35 -3.46 -3.01
C ASP A 210 15.80 -3.41 -2.90
N ALA A 211 15.25 -3.62 -1.70
CA ALA A 211 13.81 -3.60 -1.45
C ALA A 211 13.46 -3.03 -0.07
N LEU A 212 12.25 -2.45 0.05
CA LEU A 212 11.76 -1.80 1.26
C LEU A 212 10.42 -2.41 1.73
N LEU A 213 10.30 -2.59 3.05
CA LEU A 213 9.06 -2.96 3.72
C LEU A 213 8.43 -1.74 4.39
N ALA A 214 7.21 -1.43 4.00
CA ALA A 214 6.40 -0.38 4.60
C ALA A 214 5.26 -0.97 5.45
N VAL A 215 5.01 -0.38 6.62
CA VAL A 215 3.84 -0.68 7.46
C VAL A 215 2.94 0.54 7.51
N ASN A 216 1.74 0.39 6.96
CA ASN A 216 0.72 1.44 6.96
C ASN A 216 -0.06 1.43 8.28
N LEU A 217 -0.07 2.58 8.95
CA LEU A 217 -0.69 2.80 10.24
C LEU A 217 -2.09 3.39 10.05
N GLY A 218 -3.07 2.81 10.75
CA GLY A 218 -4.45 3.27 10.75
C GLY A 218 -4.99 3.47 12.16
N LYS A 219 -6.04 4.26 12.25
CA LYS A 219 -6.76 4.55 13.50
C LYS A 219 -7.92 3.59 13.72
N ASN A 220 -8.12 3.12 14.95
CA ASN A 220 -9.32 2.36 15.31
C ASN A 220 -10.57 3.24 15.19
N LYS A 221 -11.69 2.65 14.78
CA LYS A 221 -12.97 3.38 14.62
C LYS A 221 -13.49 3.96 15.96
N ALA A 222 -13.17 3.29 17.07
CA ALA A 222 -13.61 3.68 18.41
C ALA A 222 -12.77 4.80 19.03
N SER A 223 -11.58 5.09 18.49
CA SER A 223 -10.72 6.17 18.98
C SER A 223 -11.30 7.52 18.58
N ALA A 224 -11.10 8.54 19.42
CA ALA A 224 -11.61 9.89 19.17
C ALA A 224 -11.14 10.42 17.79
N PRO A 225 -11.99 11.12 17.01
CA PRO A 225 -11.66 11.56 15.65
C PRO A 225 -10.32 12.27 15.49
N GLU A 226 -10.02 13.17 16.43
CA GLU A 226 -8.84 14.02 16.54
C GLU A 226 -7.61 13.34 17.17
N SER A 227 -7.78 12.17 17.79
CA SER A 227 -6.69 11.51 18.52
C SER A 227 -5.60 10.99 17.58
N ILE A 228 -4.36 11.30 17.95
CA ILE A 228 -3.13 10.84 17.28
C ILE A 228 -2.51 9.59 17.91
N GLU A 229 -3.02 9.17 19.07
CA GLU A 229 -2.42 8.12 19.91
C GLU A 229 -2.28 6.78 19.19
N ASP A 230 -3.25 6.43 18.35
CA ASP A 230 -3.20 5.19 17.57
C ASP A 230 -2.01 5.17 16.60
N PHE A 231 -1.70 6.32 15.98
CA PHE A 231 -0.55 6.45 15.09
C PHE A 231 0.77 6.41 15.88
N VAL A 232 0.87 7.13 16.99
CA VAL A 232 2.03 7.10 17.90
C VAL A 232 2.30 5.68 18.40
N SER A 233 1.26 4.96 18.83
CA SER A 233 1.40 3.56 19.26
C SER A 233 1.85 2.64 18.10
N GLY A 234 1.45 2.95 16.87
CA GLY A 234 1.90 2.25 15.67
C GLY A 234 3.37 2.48 15.39
N VAL A 235 3.87 3.70 15.59
CA VAL A 235 5.29 4.03 15.47
C VAL A 235 6.12 3.21 16.45
N HIS A 236 5.74 3.16 17.72
CA HIS A 236 6.46 2.35 18.71
C HIS A 236 6.36 0.84 18.43
N ALA A 237 5.21 0.35 17.97
CA ALA A 237 5.00 -1.07 17.71
C ALA A 237 5.81 -1.58 16.52
N PHE A 238 5.84 -0.82 15.42
CA PHE A 238 6.36 -1.27 14.13
C PHE A 238 7.68 -0.63 13.73
N GLY A 239 8.08 0.47 14.35
CA GLY A 239 9.31 1.16 14.00
C GLY A 239 10.56 0.28 14.00
N PRO A 240 10.73 -0.67 14.93
CA PRO A 240 11.83 -1.64 14.89
C PRO A 240 11.75 -2.73 13.81
N TYR A 241 10.70 -2.75 12.99
CA TYR A 241 10.42 -3.85 12.06
C TYR A 241 9.98 -3.37 10.67
N ALA A 242 10.18 -2.09 10.36
CA ALA A 242 9.77 -1.47 9.10
C ALA A 242 10.85 -0.53 8.59
N ASP A 243 11.01 -0.46 7.27
CA ASP A 243 11.84 0.56 6.63
C ASP A 243 11.09 1.89 6.54
N VAL A 244 9.77 1.79 6.39
CA VAL A 244 8.86 2.92 6.23
C VAL A 244 7.61 2.69 7.07
N LEU A 245 7.19 3.71 7.79
CA LEU A 245 5.90 3.77 8.46
C LEU A 245 5.03 4.79 7.73
N VAL A 246 3.86 4.36 7.29
CA VAL A 246 2.94 5.21 6.51
C VAL A 246 1.80 5.68 7.41
N VAL A 247 1.69 6.99 7.63
CA VAL A 247 0.59 7.62 8.37
C VAL A 247 -0.60 7.83 7.42
N ASN A 248 -1.66 7.03 7.59
CA ASN A 248 -2.81 7.06 6.70
C ASN A 248 -4.01 7.81 7.28
N VAL A 249 -4.16 9.06 6.83
CA VAL A 249 -5.26 9.96 7.21
C VAL A 249 -6.34 10.08 6.11
N SER A 250 -6.27 9.25 5.07
CA SER A 250 -6.99 9.51 3.81
C SER A 250 -8.12 8.53 3.47
N SER A 251 -8.35 7.52 4.31
CA SER A 251 -9.44 6.56 4.10
C SER A 251 -10.82 7.24 4.17
N PRO A 252 -11.67 7.14 3.12
CA PRO A 252 -13.04 7.65 3.16
C PRO A 252 -13.98 6.78 4.02
N ASN A 253 -13.50 5.64 4.49
CA ASN A 253 -14.31 4.57 5.07
C ASN A 253 -14.30 4.54 6.60
N THR A 254 -13.53 5.45 7.21
CA THR A 254 -13.41 5.64 8.65
C THR A 254 -13.94 7.06 8.95
N PRO A 255 -15.10 7.21 9.60
CA PRO A 255 -15.69 8.52 9.86
C PRO A 255 -14.72 9.49 10.54
N GLY A 256 -14.68 10.74 10.08
CA GLY A 256 -13.86 11.81 10.64
C GLY A 256 -12.36 11.74 10.30
N LEU A 257 -11.85 10.62 9.76
CA LEU A 257 -10.40 10.44 9.54
C LEU A 257 -9.80 11.49 8.61
N ARG A 258 -10.51 11.82 7.51
CA ARG A 258 -10.04 12.83 6.55
C ARG A 258 -9.95 14.24 7.14
N GLY A 259 -10.63 14.51 8.26
CA GLY A 259 -10.52 15.77 8.99
C GLY A 259 -9.13 16.00 9.61
N LEU A 260 -8.35 14.94 9.83
CA LEU A 260 -6.95 15.03 10.26
C LEU A 260 -6.01 15.63 9.20
N GLN A 261 -6.50 15.85 7.96
CA GLN A 261 -5.74 16.55 6.92
C GLN A 261 -5.82 18.08 7.03
N THR A 262 -6.66 18.61 7.93
CA THR A 262 -6.65 20.04 8.24
C THR A 262 -5.31 20.45 8.84
N ARG A 263 -4.82 21.64 8.48
CA ARG A 263 -3.46 22.08 8.82
C ARG A 263 -3.07 21.87 10.28
N ALA A 264 -3.86 22.38 11.23
CA ALA A 264 -3.52 22.32 12.65
C ALA A 264 -3.45 20.87 13.18
N LEU A 265 -4.45 20.04 12.87
CA LEU A 265 -4.47 18.64 13.30
C LEU A 265 -3.37 17.82 12.60
N LEU A 266 -3.06 18.15 11.35
CA LEU A 266 -1.98 17.49 10.62
C LEU A 266 -0.62 17.85 11.22
N GLU A 267 -0.35 19.12 11.51
CA GLU A 267 0.89 19.57 12.16
C GLU A 267 1.06 18.87 13.52
N GLU A 268 0.01 18.79 14.34
CA GLU A 268 0.03 18.06 15.62
C GLU A 268 0.32 16.56 15.43
N LEU A 269 -0.37 15.91 14.49
CA LEU A 269 -0.16 14.50 14.18
C LEU A 269 1.27 14.22 13.73
N LEU A 270 1.79 15.02 12.79
CA LEU A 270 3.13 14.85 12.24
C LEU A 270 4.19 15.07 13.33
N ALA A 271 4.04 16.11 14.16
CA ALA A 271 4.94 16.33 15.28
C ALA A 271 4.95 15.13 16.26
N GLY A 272 3.77 14.61 16.61
CA GLY A 272 3.65 13.48 17.53
C GLY A 272 4.25 12.18 16.98
N VAL A 273 4.03 11.85 15.70
CA VAL A 273 4.62 10.64 15.12
C VAL A 273 6.13 10.77 14.91
N SER A 274 6.63 11.96 14.57
CA SER A 274 8.06 12.22 14.44
C SER A 274 8.76 12.13 15.78
N GLN A 275 8.19 12.72 16.84
CA GLN A 275 8.69 12.56 18.20
C GLN A 275 8.75 11.08 18.61
N ALA A 276 7.66 10.33 18.39
CA ALA A 276 7.61 8.91 18.71
C ALA A 276 8.66 8.08 17.95
N ARG A 277 8.93 8.45 16.69
CA ARG A 277 9.97 7.83 15.85
C ARG A 277 11.36 8.20 16.36
N ASP A 278 11.52 9.39 16.90
CA ASP A 278 12.79 9.86 17.43
C ASP A 278 13.17 9.27 18.79
N GLU A 279 12.17 8.94 19.59
CA GLU A 279 12.31 8.20 20.85
C GLU A 279 12.72 6.73 20.65
N LEU A 280 12.64 6.20 19.42
CA LEU A 280 13.12 4.85 19.13
C LEU A 280 14.64 4.77 19.37
N VAL A 281 15.02 3.99 20.38
CA VAL A 281 16.41 3.76 20.74
C VAL A 281 17.09 2.83 19.73
N ALA A 282 18.27 3.25 19.27
CA ALA A 282 19.11 2.41 18.40
C ALA A 282 19.37 1.06 19.06
N SER A 283 19.14 -0.02 18.32
CA SER A 283 19.32 -1.40 18.78
C SER A 283 19.59 -2.30 17.59
N GLU A 284 19.90 -3.57 17.82
CA GLU A 284 20.01 -4.58 16.75
C GLU A 284 18.74 -4.68 15.88
N LYS A 285 17.58 -4.32 16.44
CA LYS A 285 16.29 -4.27 15.73
C LYS A 285 16.05 -2.91 15.06
N VAL A 286 16.58 -1.84 15.66
CA VAL A 286 16.47 -0.46 15.18
C VAL A 286 17.86 0.01 14.76
N VAL A 287 18.40 -0.59 13.68
CA VAL A 287 19.70 -0.15 13.13
C VAL A 287 19.56 1.22 12.46
N ARG A 288 18.41 1.45 11.82
CA ARG A 288 18.00 2.72 11.25
C ARG A 288 16.58 3.04 11.71
N LYS A 289 16.30 4.29 12.06
CA LYS A 289 14.94 4.75 12.30
C LYS A 289 14.12 4.62 11.00
N PRO A 290 12.87 4.13 11.06
CA PRO A 290 12.03 4.01 9.87
C PRO A 290 11.76 5.39 9.29
N LYS A 291 11.48 5.48 7.98
CA LYS A 291 11.00 6.69 7.31
C LYS A 291 9.52 6.93 7.61
N LEU A 292 9.09 8.15 7.89
CA LEU A 292 7.66 8.49 8.05
C LEU A 292 7.14 9.04 6.73
N VAL A 293 6.04 8.49 6.25
CA VAL A 293 5.42 8.90 5.00
C VAL A 293 3.94 9.18 5.21
N LEU A 294 3.48 10.35 4.77
CA LEU A 294 2.07 10.72 4.86
C LEU A 294 1.29 10.19 3.64
N LYS A 295 0.13 9.55 3.82
CA LYS A 295 -0.74 9.13 2.72
C LYS A 295 -2.02 9.96 2.67
N ILE A 296 -2.17 10.75 1.61
CA ILE A 296 -3.25 11.75 1.47
C ILE A 296 -4.37 11.31 0.51
N ALA A 297 -5.53 11.95 0.63
CA ALA A 297 -6.66 11.74 -0.27
C ALA A 297 -6.48 12.54 -1.57
N PRO A 298 -7.08 12.12 -2.69
CA PRO A 298 -7.16 12.92 -3.92
C PRO A 298 -8.29 13.95 -3.87
N ASP A 299 -9.21 13.84 -2.91
CA ASP A 299 -10.40 14.67 -2.78
C ASP A 299 -10.09 15.89 -1.90
N LEU A 300 -9.19 16.74 -2.38
CA LEU A 300 -8.71 17.94 -1.72
C LEU A 300 -8.73 19.11 -2.71
N ASP A 301 -9.06 20.30 -2.23
CA ASP A 301 -8.86 21.50 -3.03
C ASP A 301 -7.38 21.95 -3.04
N GLU A 302 -7.07 22.93 -3.90
CA GLU A 302 -5.69 23.39 -4.07
C GLU A 302 -5.12 24.02 -2.78
N ALA A 303 -5.93 24.73 -1.99
CA ALA A 303 -5.48 25.34 -0.75
C ALA A 303 -5.17 24.28 0.31
N GLU A 304 -6.00 23.24 0.42
CA GLU A 304 -5.76 22.09 1.29
C GLU A 304 -4.46 21.35 0.90
N ILE A 305 -4.17 21.19 -0.40
CA ILE A 305 -2.93 20.56 -0.86
C ILE A 305 -1.71 21.41 -0.49
N ILE A 306 -1.81 22.74 -0.61
CA ILE A 306 -0.74 23.68 -0.21
C ILE A 306 -0.50 23.63 1.30
N ASP A 307 -1.56 23.61 2.11
CA ASP A 307 -1.44 23.47 3.56
C ASP A 307 -0.78 22.15 3.97
N ILE A 308 -1.12 21.05 3.29
CA ILE A 308 -0.44 19.76 3.47
C ILE A 308 1.04 19.87 3.09
N ALA A 309 1.37 20.51 1.97
CA ALA A 309 2.76 20.69 1.55
C ALA A 309 3.57 21.48 2.60
N ALA A 310 2.98 22.53 3.18
CA ALA A 310 3.58 23.30 4.25
C ALA A 310 3.76 22.46 5.52
N ALA A 311 2.74 21.71 5.94
CA ALA A 311 2.83 20.83 7.11
C ALA A 311 3.90 19.73 6.94
N VAL A 312 4.01 19.15 5.75
CA VAL A 312 5.06 18.15 5.43
C VAL A 312 6.44 18.78 5.39
N SER A 313 6.59 20.00 4.87
CA SER A 313 7.89 20.68 4.78
C SER A 313 8.39 21.16 6.15
N ASN A 314 7.47 21.57 7.03
CA ASN A 314 7.79 21.99 8.39
C ASN A 314 7.91 20.82 9.37
N GLY A 315 7.19 19.72 9.09
CA GLY A 315 7.24 18.50 9.87
C GLY A 315 8.46 17.65 9.52
N ASP A 316 8.89 16.82 10.45
CA ASP A 316 9.95 15.83 10.20
C ASP A 316 9.35 14.56 9.56
N VAL A 317 8.77 14.72 8.37
CA VAL A 317 8.19 13.66 7.53
C VAL A 317 9.05 13.49 6.29
N ASP A 318 9.36 12.25 5.92
CA ASP A 318 10.32 11.96 4.85
C ASP A 318 9.69 11.88 3.47
N GLY A 319 8.37 11.79 3.32
CA GLY A 319 7.73 11.66 2.01
C GLY A 319 6.21 11.65 2.04
N VAL A 320 5.61 11.62 0.85
CA VAL A 320 4.15 11.61 0.68
C VAL A 320 3.72 10.56 -0.34
N ILE A 321 2.66 9.79 -0.03
CA ILE A 321 1.96 8.93 -1.00
C ILE A 321 0.72 9.64 -1.51
N VAL A 322 0.66 9.84 -2.83
CA VAL A 322 -0.45 10.46 -3.55
C VAL A 322 -0.98 9.43 -4.57
N SER A 323 -2.12 8.79 -4.34
CA SER A 323 -3.13 9.07 -3.31
C SER A 323 -3.82 7.81 -2.81
N ASN A 324 -4.75 8.01 -1.88
CA ASN A 324 -5.79 7.05 -1.56
C ASN A 324 -6.90 7.06 -2.63
N THR A 325 -7.96 6.28 -2.39
CA THR A 325 -9.20 6.24 -3.19
C THR A 325 -9.94 7.58 -3.22
N THR A 326 -10.73 7.82 -4.28
CA THR A 326 -11.61 9.00 -4.43
C THR A 326 -13.07 8.68 -4.09
N VAL A 327 -13.79 9.61 -3.48
CA VAL A 327 -15.27 9.51 -3.32
C VAL A 327 -16.02 10.02 -4.54
N GLN A 328 -15.32 10.67 -5.49
CA GLN A 328 -15.91 11.16 -6.72
C GLN A 328 -16.36 9.99 -7.62
N ARG A 329 -17.33 10.26 -8.49
CA ARG A 329 -17.87 9.33 -9.47
C ARG A 329 -17.85 10.01 -10.85
N PRO A 330 -16.76 9.87 -11.61
CA PRO A 330 -16.66 10.43 -12.95
C PRO A 330 -17.83 9.97 -13.83
N ALA A 331 -18.35 10.88 -14.66
CA ALA A 331 -19.45 10.56 -15.57
C ALA A 331 -19.08 9.48 -16.61
N SER A 332 -17.78 9.23 -16.81
CA SER A 332 -17.27 8.16 -17.67
C SER A 332 -17.46 6.75 -17.11
N LEU A 333 -17.82 6.58 -15.83
CA LEU A 333 -18.09 5.27 -15.25
C LEU A 333 -19.34 4.64 -15.85
N THR A 334 -19.22 3.39 -16.30
CA THR A 334 -20.28 2.66 -17.00
C THR A 334 -20.84 1.50 -16.20
N ASP A 335 -20.05 0.91 -15.29
CA ASP A 335 -20.47 -0.29 -14.54
C ASP A 335 -21.63 0.03 -13.57
N PRO A 336 -22.63 -0.88 -13.43
CA PRO A 336 -23.75 -0.69 -12.50
C PRO A 336 -23.34 -0.45 -11.05
N ASN A 337 -22.20 -0.99 -10.60
CA ASN A 337 -21.69 -0.82 -9.24
C ASN A 337 -21.17 0.60 -8.97
N ARG A 338 -21.15 1.51 -9.96
CA ARG A 338 -20.72 2.91 -9.77
C ARG A 338 -21.49 3.66 -8.66
N THR A 339 -22.72 3.22 -8.34
CA THR A 339 -23.56 3.80 -7.28
C THR A 339 -23.18 3.34 -5.88
N GLU A 340 -22.29 2.36 -5.74
CA GLU A 340 -21.87 1.85 -4.43
C GLU A 340 -21.14 2.92 -3.61
N ALA A 341 -21.40 2.93 -2.30
CA ALA A 341 -20.71 3.82 -1.37
C ALA A 341 -19.28 3.34 -1.10
N GLY A 342 -18.38 4.30 -0.86
CA GLY A 342 -16.97 4.06 -0.53
C GLY A 342 -16.01 4.73 -1.51
N GLY A 343 -14.74 4.37 -1.40
CA GLY A 343 -13.67 4.90 -2.25
C GLY A 343 -13.52 4.13 -3.56
N LEU A 344 -13.47 4.86 -4.68
CA LEU A 344 -13.16 4.40 -6.04
C LEU A 344 -11.63 4.35 -6.25
N SER A 345 -11.15 3.27 -6.86
CA SER A 345 -9.78 3.09 -7.36
C SER A 345 -9.77 2.46 -8.75
N GLY A 346 -8.59 2.42 -9.36
CA GLY A 346 -8.39 1.93 -10.73
C GLY A 346 -8.14 3.08 -11.71
N PRO A 347 -8.12 2.81 -13.02
CA PRO A 347 -7.82 3.81 -14.05
C PRO A 347 -8.62 5.13 -13.91
N PRO A 348 -9.93 5.13 -13.55
CA PRO A 348 -10.68 6.39 -13.37
C PRO A 348 -10.13 7.34 -12.30
N LEU A 349 -9.34 6.84 -11.35
CA LEU A 349 -8.73 7.64 -10.28
C LEU A 349 -7.48 8.42 -10.76
N LYS A 350 -6.80 7.94 -11.81
CA LYS A 350 -5.47 8.40 -12.23
C LYS A 350 -5.40 9.92 -12.44
N ALA A 351 -6.39 10.50 -13.10
CA ALA A 351 -6.42 11.93 -13.41
C ALA A 351 -6.44 12.80 -12.14
N TYR A 352 -7.24 12.43 -11.15
CA TYR A 352 -7.31 13.11 -9.86
C TYR A 352 -5.99 13.00 -9.10
N THR A 353 -5.45 11.79 -9.03
CA THR A 353 -4.17 11.56 -8.35
C THR A 353 -3.02 12.36 -8.99
N LEU A 354 -2.94 12.41 -10.32
CA LEU A 354 -1.92 13.19 -11.03
C LEU A 354 -2.10 14.70 -10.85
N ALA A 355 -3.34 15.19 -10.78
CA ALA A 355 -3.60 16.59 -10.46
C ALA A 355 -3.08 16.94 -9.06
N THR A 356 -3.48 16.17 -8.04
CA THR A 356 -2.99 16.34 -6.66
C THR A 356 -1.46 16.26 -6.59
N LEU A 357 -0.85 15.30 -7.28
CA LEU A 357 0.59 15.11 -7.28
C LEU A 357 1.33 16.29 -7.89
N ARG A 358 0.85 16.84 -9.02
CA ARG A 358 1.47 17.99 -9.68
C ARG A 358 1.42 19.24 -8.80
N THR A 359 0.27 19.51 -8.18
CA THR A 359 0.13 20.61 -7.22
C THR A 359 1.07 20.39 -6.04
N LEU A 360 1.04 19.22 -5.41
CA LEU A 360 1.91 18.93 -4.26
C LEU A 360 3.40 19.06 -4.61
N ARG A 361 3.83 18.57 -5.79
CA ARG A 361 5.22 18.66 -6.23
C ARG A 361 5.70 20.11 -6.33
N ALA A 362 4.87 21.02 -6.85
CA ALA A 362 5.16 22.44 -6.95
C ALA A 362 5.38 23.15 -5.60
N HIS A 363 4.82 22.59 -4.53
CA HIS A 363 4.87 23.19 -3.19
C HIS A 363 5.76 22.42 -2.20
N LEU A 364 6.33 21.29 -2.60
CA LEU A 364 7.28 20.52 -1.78
C LEU A 364 8.74 20.77 -2.22
N PRO A 365 9.69 20.79 -1.28
CA PRO A 365 11.13 20.77 -1.59
C PRO A 365 11.54 19.52 -2.36
N ALA A 366 12.53 19.65 -3.24
CA ALA A 366 13.03 18.54 -4.07
C ALA A 366 13.44 17.29 -3.27
N ALA A 367 13.92 17.48 -2.04
CA ALA A 367 14.35 16.41 -1.14
C ALA A 367 13.22 15.51 -0.64
N VAL A 368 11.96 15.95 -0.71
CA VAL A 368 10.79 15.17 -0.27
C VAL A 368 10.27 14.32 -1.43
N PRO A 369 10.50 12.99 -1.46
CA PRO A 369 9.95 12.11 -2.49
C PRO A 369 8.43 12.00 -2.40
N ILE A 370 7.80 11.91 -3.58
CA ILE A 370 6.38 11.60 -3.72
C ILE A 370 6.23 10.21 -4.33
N ILE A 371 5.38 9.37 -3.76
CA ILE A 371 5.06 8.03 -4.25
C ILE A 371 3.66 8.09 -4.90
N GLY A 372 3.57 7.75 -6.18
CA GLY A 372 2.31 7.72 -6.92
C GLY A 372 1.49 6.48 -6.62
N CYS A 373 0.20 6.61 -6.34
CA CYS A 373 -0.72 5.50 -6.08
C CYS A 373 -2.11 5.85 -6.61
N GLY A 374 -2.47 5.34 -7.79
CA GLY A 374 -3.80 5.59 -8.36
C GLY A 374 -3.88 5.26 -9.85
N GLY A 375 -4.55 4.17 -10.21
CA GLY A 375 -4.82 3.87 -11.62
C GLY A 375 -3.60 3.60 -12.51
N VAL A 376 -2.46 3.22 -11.92
CA VAL A 376 -1.30 2.72 -12.68
C VAL A 376 -1.60 1.30 -13.17
N ALA A 377 -1.73 1.12 -14.48
CA ALA A 377 -2.03 -0.16 -15.12
C ALA A 377 -1.00 -0.60 -16.16
N SER A 378 -0.10 0.29 -16.57
CA SER A 378 0.93 0.07 -17.60
C SER A 378 2.25 0.76 -17.25
N GLY A 379 3.32 0.39 -17.97
CA GLY A 379 4.60 1.11 -17.92
C GLY A 379 4.47 2.57 -18.34
N ALA A 380 3.60 2.87 -19.31
CA ALA A 380 3.30 4.24 -19.74
C ALA A 380 2.65 5.08 -18.62
N ASP A 381 1.75 4.47 -17.84
CA ASP A 381 1.17 5.15 -16.67
C ASP A 381 2.25 5.46 -15.63
N ALA A 382 3.11 4.49 -15.31
CA ALA A 382 4.22 4.68 -14.38
C ALA A 382 5.15 5.81 -14.83
N LEU A 383 5.45 5.88 -16.13
CA LEU A 383 6.26 6.94 -16.71
C LEU A 383 5.58 8.32 -16.62
N GLU A 384 4.26 8.40 -16.72
CA GLU A 384 3.53 9.66 -16.51
C GLU A 384 3.66 10.14 -15.06
N TYR A 385 3.61 9.23 -14.09
CA TYR A 385 3.89 9.54 -12.68
C TYR A 385 5.32 10.02 -12.47
N ALA A 386 6.32 9.34 -13.05
CA ALA A 386 7.72 9.78 -12.98
C ALA A 386 7.90 11.20 -13.54
N ARG A 387 7.34 11.45 -14.72
CA ARG A 387 7.36 12.78 -15.36
C ARG A 387 6.63 13.82 -14.53
N ALA A 388 5.66 13.45 -13.70
CA ALA A 388 4.98 14.37 -12.79
C ALA A 388 5.78 14.63 -11.50
N GLY A 389 6.87 13.89 -11.24
CA GLY A 389 7.76 14.04 -10.09
C GLY A 389 7.61 12.94 -9.03
N ALA A 390 6.94 11.82 -9.36
CA ALA A 390 6.87 10.66 -8.48
C ALA A 390 8.19 9.88 -8.49
N ALA A 391 8.75 9.58 -7.33
CA ALA A 391 9.97 8.78 -7.18
C ALA A 391 9.73 7.27 -7.32
N ALA A 392 8.50 6.82 -7.05
CA ALA A 392 8.04 5.44 -7.19
C ALA A 392 6.53 5.40 -7.44
N VAL A 393 6.00 4.24 -7.84
CA VAL A 393 4.56 4.01 -8.03
C VAL A 393 4.08 2.76 -7.29
N GLN A 394 2.81 2.75 -6.88
CA GLN A 394 2.17 1.61 -6.22
C GLN A 394 1.01 1.04 -7.03
N LEU A 395 0.92 -0.29 -7.04
CA LEU A 395 -0.14 -1.04 -7.68
C LEU A 395 -1.14 -1.59 -6.65
N TYR A 396 -2.42 -1.66 -7.06
CA TYR A 396 -3.46 -2.39 -6.35
C TYR A 396 -4.48 -2.93 -7.35
N THR A 397 -5.25 -2.03 -7.98
CA THR A 397 -6.40 -2.41 -8.79
C THR A 397 -5.96 -3.19 -10.02
N SER A 398 -4.98 -2.68 -10.78
CA SER A 398 -4.40 -3.38 -11.93
C SER A 398 -3.88 -4.77 -11.55
N PHE A 399 -3.19 -4.90 -10.41
CA PHE A 399 -2.75 -6.19 -9.90
C PHE A 399 -3.92 -7.16 -9.64
N GLY A 400 -5.02 -6.69 -9.05
CA GLY A 400 -6.23 -7.50 -8.85
C GLY A 400 -6.96 -7.91 -10.13
N TYR A 401 -6.78 -7.16 -11.23
CA TYR A 401 -7.40 -7.46 -12.53
C TYR A 401 -6.51 -8.32 -13.45
N ASP A 402 -5.21 -8.07 -13.42
CA ASP A 402 -4.23 -8.71 -14.30
C ASP A 402 -3.49 -9.89 -13.68
N GLY A 403 -3.63 -10.09 -12.37
CA GLY A 403 -2.99 -11.19 -11.64
C GLY A 403 -1.49 -10.98 -11.40
N VAL A 404 -0.85 -12.05 -10.93
CA VAL A 404 0.53 -12.08 -10.42
C VAL A 404 1.62 -11.59 -11.37
N GLY A 405 1.39 -11.63 -12.69
CA GLY A 405 2.34 -11.11 -13.68
C GLY A 405 2.29 -9.60 -13.88
N ALA A 406 1.37 -8.87 -13.20
CA ALA A 406 1.17 -7.43 -13.41
C ALA A 406 2.43 -6.61 -13.13
N CYS A 407 3.13 -6.88 -12.01
CA CYS A 407 4.35 -6.16 -11.64
C CYS A 407 5.42 -6.30 -12.72
N ARG A 408 5.77 -7.55 -13.08
CA ARG A 408 6.77 -7.83 -14.12
C ARG A 408 6.43 -7.19 -15.47
N ARG A 409 5.19 -7.30 -15.96
CA ARG A 409 4.82 -6.64 -17.22
C ARG A 409 4.98 -5.13 -17.18
N ILE A 410 4.54 -4.47 -16.10
CA ILE A 410 4.65 -3.01 -15.97
C ILE A 410 6.13 -2.60 -15.91
N LYS A 411 6.98 -3.38 -15.23
CA LYS A 411 8.44 -3.17 -15.25
C LYS A 411 9.02 -3.32 -16.65
N ASP A 412 8.64 -4.37 -17.38
CA ASP A 412 9.15 -4.63 -18.73
C ASP A 412 8.73 -3.53 -19.72
N GLU A 413 7.44 -3.14 -19.71
CA GLU A 413 6.89 -2.03 -20.52
C GLU A 413 7.59 -0.70 -20.19
N LEU A 414 7.83 -0.43 -18.90
CA LEU A 414 8.53 0.77 -18.45
C LEU A 414 10.00 0.77 -18.90
N ALA A 415 10.69 -0.36 -18.73
CA ALA A 415 12.09 -0.49 -19.13
C ALA A 415 12.26 -0.33 -20.65
N GLU A 416 11.33 -0.88 -21.43
CA GLU A 416 11.28 -0.68 -22.89
C GLU A 416 11.15 0.79 -23.25
N ALA A 417 10.16 1.49 -22.69
CA ALA A 417 9.96 2.92 -22.94
C ALA A 417 11.18 3.78 -22.53
N LEU A 418 11.86 3.43 -21.44
CA LEU A 418 13.06 4.13 -20.97
C LEU A 418 14.26 3.89 -21.89
N ARG A 419 14.49 2.65 -22.34
CA ARG A 419 15.55 2.31 -23.29
C ARG A 419 15.35 3.00 -24.64
N GLU A 420 14.12 3.01 -25.15
CA GLU A 420 13.77 3.73 -26.39
C GLU A 420 14.05 5.24 -26.28
N ALA A 421 13.80 5.82 -25.10
CA ALA A 421 14.09 7.22 -24.82
C ALA A 421 15.57 7.49 -24.46
N GLY A 422 16.42 6.47 -24.37
CA GLY A 422 17.83 6.61 -24.01
C GLY A 422 18.07 7.17 -22.60
N THR A 423 17.18 6.86 -21.65
CA THR A 423 17.20 7.40 -20.26
C THR A 423 16.93 6.29 -19.24
N SER A 424 17.13 6.58 -17.97
CA SER A 424 16.73 5.76 -16.83
C SER A 424 15.54 6.37 -16.07
N TRP A 425 14.91 5.57 -15.21
CA TRP A 425 13.88 6.05 -14.28
C TRP A 425 14.39 7.20 -13.42
N ALA A 426 15.57 7.03 -12.82
CA ALA A 426 16.17 8.01 -11.93
C ALA A 426 16.42 9.35 -12.63
N GLU A 427 16.83 9.35 -13.90
CA GLU A 427 17.03 10.56 -14.70
C GLU A 427 15.71 11.27 -15.01
N VAL A 428 14.66 10.52 -15.39
CA VAL A 428 13.33 11.11 -15.66
C VAL A 428 12.76 11.76 -14.40
N VAL A 429 12.85 11.08 -13.26
CA VAL A 429 12.38 11.61 -11.98
C VAL A 429 13.18 12.84 -11.59
N ARG A 430 14.52 12.80 -11.66
CA ARG A 430 15.38 13.95 -11.33
C ARG A 430 15.05 15.16 -12.16
N ALA A 431 14.94 15.01 -13.48
CA ALA A 431 14.56 16.09 -14.39
C ALA A 431 13.18 16.67 -14.03
N ALA A 432 12.21 15.82 -13.68
CA ALA A 432 10.88 16.28 -13.26
C ALA A 432 10.91 17.01 -11.92
N VAL A 433 11.65 16.50 -10.93
CA VAL A 433 11.81 17.10 -9.60
C VAL A 433 12.52 18.45 -9.70
N ASP A 434 13.62 18.55 -10.44
CA ASP A 434 14.38 19.80 -10.63
C ASP A 434 13.52 20.88 -11.32
N ALA A 435 12.71 20.46 -12.29
CA ALA A 435 11.86 21.39 -13.04
C ALA A 435 10.62 21.86 -12.26
N LYS A 436 10.08 21.01 -11.37
CA LYS A 436 8.73 21.19 -10.81
C LYS A 436 8.68 21.36 -9.30
N SER A 437 9.77 21.16 -8.57
CA SER A 437 9.75 21.33 -7.12
C SER A 437 9.75 22.80 -6.72
N LEU A 438 9.32 23.05 -5.47
CA LEU A 438 9.50 24.36 -4.86
C LEU A 438 10.99 24.71 -4.88
N ARG A 439 11.33 25.83 -5.52
CA ARG A 439 12.69 26.38 -5.44
C ARG A 439 12.84 27.07 -4.10
N GLU A 440 13.86 26.68 -3.35
CA GLU A 440 14.27 27.46 -2.18
C GLU A 440 14.51 28.89 -2.65
N ARG A 441 13.83 29.85 -2.02
CA ARG A 441 14.15 31.26 -2.22
C ARG A 441 15.60 31.42 -1.79
N ALA A 442 16.47 31.87 -2.70
CA ALA A 442 17.81 32.28 -2.30
C ALA A 442 17.67 33.20 -1.07
N PRO A 443 18.51 33.06 -0.03
CA PRO A 443 18.51 34.03 1.04
C PRO A 443 18.58 35.44 0.41
N PRO A 444 17.91 36.44 0.98
CA PRO A 444 18.02 37.80 0.47
C PRO A 444 19.51 38.11 0.28
N ALA A 445 19.88 38.68 -0.87
CA ALA A 445 21.23 39.22 -1.01
C ALA A 445 21.55 40.09 0.21
N GLU A 446 22.81 40.22 0.61
CA GLU A 446 23.19 40.98 1.82
C GLU A 446 22.53 42.37 1.90
N GLU A 447 22.24 42.99 0.75
CA GLU A 447 21.46 44.23 0.61
C GLU A 447 20.02 44.13 1.15
N GLY A 448 19.30 43.03 0.88
CA GLY A 448 17.93 42.81 1.36
C GLY A 448 17.86 42.45 2.85
N LEU A 449 18.91 41.83 3.41
CA LEU A 449 19.02 41.61 4.85
C LEU A 449 19.26 42.94 5.58
N ALA A 450 20.08 43.83 5.01
CA ALA A 450 20.32 45.16 5.56
C ALA A 450 19.04 46.02 5.53
N GLU A 451 18.24 45.98 4.46
CA GLU A 451 16.94 46.65 4.39
C GLU A 451 15.96 46.12 5.45
N LEU A 452 15.85 44.80 5.61
CA LEU A 452 14.96 44.20 6.62
C LEU A 452 15.38 44.54 8.06
N ILE A 453 16.68 44.60 8.34
CA ILE A 453 17.19 45.05 9.64
C ILE A 453 16.85 46.53 9.85
N ALA A 454 17.03 47.38 8.84
CA ALA A 454 16.70 48.80 8.93
C ALA A 454 15.19 49.04 9.15
N GLU A 455 14.34 48.30 8.45
CA GLU A 455 12.88 48.35 8.65
C GLU A 455 12.49 47.88 10.06
N ALA A 456 13.07 46.79 10.55
CA ALA A 456 12.82 46.27 11.89
C ALA A 456 13.26 47.26 12.98
N GLU A 457 14.41 47.91 12.82
CA GLU A 457 14.86 48.99 13.72
C GLU A 457 13.95 50.21 13.68
N GLN A 458 13.44 50.56 12.50
CA GLN A 458 12.50 51.68 12.34
C GLN A 458 11.16 51.38 12.99
N LEU A 459 10.65 50.15 12.84
CA LEU A 459 9.43 49.68 13.52
C LEU A 459 9.59 49.70 15.03
N LYS A 460 10.74 49.25 15.53
CA LYS A 460 11.07 49.27 16.96
C LYS A 460 11.08 50.69 17.52
N LYS A 461 11.69 51.64 16.82
CA LYS A 461 11.66 53.06 17.22
C LYS A 461 10.24 53.64 17.25
N LEU A 462 9.40 53.26 16.30
CA LEU A 462 7.99 53.69 16.28
C LEU A 462 7.19 53.09 17.45
N LEU A 463 7.43 51.83 17.78
CA LEU A 463 6.82 51.13 18.92
C LEU A 463 7.27 51.72 20.26
N ASP A 464 8.57 51.98 20.44
CA ASP A 464 9.11 52.60 21.65
C ASP A 464 8.54 54.02 21.83
N GLY A 465 8.46 54.79 20.74
CA GLY A 465 7.85 56.13 20.76
C GLY A 465 6.34 56.12 21.03
N LEU A 466 5.63 55.05 20.64
CA LEU A 466 4.23 54.83 20.98
C LEU A 466 4.07 54.47 22.47
N GLY A 467 4.94 53.61 23.00
CA GLY A 467 4.98 53.26 24.42
C GLY A 467 5.21 54.48 25.32
N GLU A 468 6.17 55.33 24.96
CA GLU A 468 6.44 56.57 25.70
C GLU A 468 5.30 57.60 25.64
N ARG A 469 4.49 57.61 24.58
CA ARG A 469 3.31 58.49 24.48
C ARG A 469 2.14 57.97 25.31
N VAL A 470 1.98 56.65 25.35
CA VAL A 470 0.98 55.98 26.19
C VAL A 470 1.33 56.17 27.68
N ASP A 471 2.59 56.04 28.06
CA ASP A 471 3.05 56.25 29.44
C ASP A 471 2.95 57.71 29.91
N ARG A 472 3.02 58.66 28.96
CA ARG A 472 2.80 60.10 29.23
C ARG A 472 1.33 60.50 29.29
N GLY A 473 0.39 59.57 29.09
CA GLY A 473 -1.05 59.84 29.14
C GLY A 473 -1.57 60.68 27.96
N GLU A 474 -0.81 60.78 26.86
CA GLU A 474 -1.23 61.49 25.65
C GLU A 474 -2.12 60.56 24.81
N GLY A 475 -3.43 60.58 25.11
CA GLY A 475 -4.44 59.88 24.32
C GLY A 475 -4.45 60.37 22.87
N ALA A 476 -4.48 59.41 21.93
CA ALA A 476 -4.48 59.66 20.49
C ALA A 476 -5.59 60.64 20.06
N THR A 477 -5.21 61.84 19.64
CA THR A 477 -6.05 62.68 18.78
C THR A 477 -5.90 62.17 17.35
N ALA A 478 -6.98 61.58 16.83
CA ALA A 478 -7.07 61.22 15.42
C ALA A 478 -6.92 62.47 14.54
N PRO A 479 -6.08 62.47 13.49
CA PRO A 479 -6.13 63.52 12.50
C PRO A 479 -7.32 63.25 11.56
N ALA A 480 -8.23 64.21 11.50
CA ALA A 480 -9.29 64.27 10.51
C ALA A 480 -8.72 64.46 9.09
N SER A 481 -9.20 63.61 8.18
CA SER A 481 -9.39 63.83 6.74
C SER A 481 -8.32 64.57 5.92
N GLY A 482 -7.75 63.86 4.95
CA GLY A 482 -7.42 64.44 3.64
C GLY A 482 -6.13 63.94 3.00
N ALA A 483 -6.23 62.96 2.09
CA ALA A 483 -5.64 63.01 0.73
C ALA A 483 -5.52 61.61 0.08
N ALA A 484 -6.18 61.50 -1.08
CA ALA A 484 -5.80 60.74 -2.27
C ALA A 484 -5.45 59.25 -2.17
N VAL A 485 -6.44 58.43 -2.50
CA VAL A 485 -6.23 57.11 -3.13
C VAL A 485 -5.62 57.32 -4.51
N ALA A 486 -4.35 56.96 -4.68
CA ALA A 486 -3.75 56.74 -5.98
C ALA A 486 -3.72 55.23 -6.25
N ALA A 487 -4.57 54.81 -7.18
CA ALA A 487 -4.52 53.47 -7.77
C ALA A 487 -3.23 53.30 -8.56
N VAL A 488 -2.50 52.20 -8.31
CA VAL A 488 -1.59 51.62 -9.30
C VAL A 488 -1.83 50.13 -9.32
N ALA A 489 -2.49 49.70 -10.40
CA ALA A 489 -2.35 48.37 -10.96
C ALA A 489 -1.12 48.37 -11.88
N VAL A 490 -0.19 47.44 -11.67
CA VAL A 490 0.38 46.46 -12.62
C VAL A 490 1.13 45.43 -11.79
#